data_AF-A0A3C1VFN1-F1
#
_entry.id   AF-A0A3C1VFN1-F1
#
_cell.length_a   1.000
_cell.length_b   1.000
_cell.length_c   1.000
_cell.angle_alpha   90.00
_cell.angle_beta   90.00
_cell.angle_gamma   90.00
#
_symmetry.space_group_name_H-M   'P 1'
#
loop_
_entity.id
_entity.type
_entity.pdbx_description
1 polymer ?
#
loop_
_entity_poly.entity_id
_entity_poly.type
_entity_poly.pdbx_seq_one_letter_code
_entity_poly.pdbx_strand_id
1 'polypeptide(L)'
;MLPLTAVRLLDGPFADAVKANRTYLLALEPDRLLAPYLREAGLEPKAKPYGNWESSGLAGHTGGHYLSALSTMIASGADTPDGELRRRLNYMISELDRCQKASGDGYVGGVPGSRELWKSVAAGDVEAVNHKWVPWYNLHKTFAGLRDAYLIAGNTKARDILIQCGDWCEKITSGLSD
;
A
#
# COMPACT_ATOMS: atom_id res chain seq x y z
N MET A 1 -1.40 -12.10 -22.54
CA MET A 1 -0.70 -12.76 -21.41
C MET A 1 -1.69 -13.63 -20.65
N LEU A 2 -1.25 -14.76 -20.08
CA LEU A 2 -2.07 -15.61 -19.23
C LEU A 2 -2.07 -15.08 -17.78
N PRO A 3 -3.18 -15.23 -17.02
CA PRO A 3 -3.19 -14.88 -15.60
C PRO A 3 -2.35 -15.87 -14.77
N LEU A 4 -1.83 -15.41 -13.63
CA LEU A 4 -1.01 -16.26 -12.73
C LEU A 4 -1.75 -17.51 -12.26
N THR A 5 -3.07 -17.43 -12.09
CA THR A 5 -3.93 -18.56 -11.70
C THR A 5 -4.00 -19.65 -12.78
N ALA A 6 -3.61 -19.36 -14.02
CA ALA A 6 -3.57 -20.31 -15.12
C ALA A 6 -2.17 -20.91 -15.36
N VAL A 7 -1.17 -20.54 -14.55
CA VAL A 7 0.22 -20.99 -14.72
C VAL A 7 0.74 -21.56 -13.40
N ARG A 8 0.99 -22.86 -13.38
CA ARG A 8 1.58 -23.55 -12.23
C ARG A 8 3.07 -23.78 -12.47
N LEU A 9 3.92 -23.27 -11.59
CA LEU A 9 5.33 -23.63 -11.56
C LEU A 9 5.49 -25.09 -11.13
N LEU A 10 6.33 -25.83 -11.87
CA LEU A 10 6.82 -27.13 -11.42
C LEU A 10 8.08 -26.94 -10.59
N ASP A 11 8.59 -28.03 -10.02
CA ASP A 11 9.84 -28.00 -9.27
C ASP A 11 11.00 -27.44 -10.10
N GLY A 12 11.78 -26.56 -9.50
CA GLY A 12 12.87 -25.84 -10.15
C GLY A 12 13.16 -24.48 -9.53
N PRO A 13 14.14 -23.73 -10.07
CA PRO A 13 14.66 -22.51 -9.44
C PRO A 13 13.60 -21.42 -9.24
N PHE A 14 12.60 -21.33 -10.11
CA PHE A 14 11.52 -20.36 -9.96
C PHE A 14 10.54 -20.72 -8.83
N ALA A 15 10.25 -22.01 -8.64
CA ALA A 15 9.44 -22.47 -7.52
C ALA A 15 10.18 -22.22 -6.20
N ASP A 16 11.50 -22.41 -6.17
CA ASP A 16 12.30 -22.14 -4.98
C ASP A 16 12.39 -20.65 -4.67
N ALA A 17 12.48 -19.78 -5.69
CA ALA A 17 12.38 -18.34 -5.51
C ALA A 17 11.02 -17.90 -4.93
N VAL A 18 9.92 -18.51 -5.38
CA VAL A 18 8.58 -18.25 -4.81
C VAL A 18 8.51 -18.69 -3.34
N LYS A 19 9.06 -19.86 -2.98
CA LYS A 19 9.14 -20.32 -1.58
C LYS A 19 9.95 -19.35 -0.72
N ALA A 20 11.12 -18.91 -1.19
CA ALA A 20 11.96 -17.94 -0.49
C ALA A 20 11.24 -16.59 -0.29
N ASN A 21 10.58 -16.09 -1.34
CA ASN A 21 9.79 -14.86 -1.25
C ASN A 21 8.62 -15.01 -0.27
N ARG A 22 7.93 -16.15 -0.24
CA ARG A 22 6.88 -16.42 0.75
C ARG A 22 7.43 -16.31 2.17
N THR A 23 8.56 -16.94 2.45
CA THR A 23 9.22 -16.86 3.76
C THR A 23 9.53 -15.41 4.13
N TYR A 24 10.06 -14.62 3.19
CA TYR A 24 10.34 -13.21 3.42
C TYR A 24 9.08 -12.39 3.73
N LEU A 25 8.02 -12.54 2.93
CA LEU A 25 6.75 -11.82 3.15
C LEU A 25 6.09 -12.18 4.49
N LEU A 26 6.29 -13.40 4.98
CA LEU A 26 5.80 -13.84 6.28
C LEU A 26 6.66 -13.36 7.46
N ALA A 27 7.93 -13.04 7.21
CA ALA A 27 8.80 -12.43 8.21
C ALA A 27 8.52 -10.93 8.43
N LEU A 28 7.88 -10.26 7.47
CA LEU A 28 7.42 -8.88 7.63
C LEU A 28 6.24 -8.81 8.62
N GLU A 29 6.21 -7.78 9.46
CA GLU A 29 5.18 -7.56 10.46
C GLU A 29 4.18 -6.50 9.96
N PRO A 30 2.90 -6.85 9.74
CA PRO A 30 1.91 -5.94 9.17
C PRO A 30 1.74 -4.64 9.96
N ASP A 31 1.71 -4.70 11.30
CA ASP A 31 1.50 -3.50 12.13
C ASP A 31 2.64 -2.49 12.01
N ARG A 32 3.86 -2.95 11.78
CA ARG A 32 5.02 -2.07 11.54
C ARG A 32 4.96 -1.41 10.16
N LEU A 33 4.44 -2.11 9.15
CA LEU A 33 4.19 -1.55 7.83
C LEU A 33 3.01 -0.55 7.83
N LEU A 34 2.03 -0.75 8.71
CA LEU A 34 0.86 0.11 8.86
C LEU A 34 1.10 1.33 9.74
N ALA A 35 2.13 1.31 10.60
CA ALA A 35 2.44 2.40 11.52
C ALA A 35 2.51 3.79 10.86
N PRO A 36 3.11 3.98 9.67
CA PRO A 36 3.10 5.27 8.99
C PRO A 36 1.71 5.73 8.57
N TYR A 37 0.85 4.82 8.10
CA TYR A 37 -0.50 5.14 7.65
C TYR A 37 -1.40 5.53 8.83
N LEU A 38 -1.32 4.78 9.94
CA LEU A 38 -2.05 5.08 11.17
C LEU A 38 -1.67 6.47 11.68
N ARG A 39 -0.36 6.77 11.75
CA ARG A 39 0.15 8.08 12.18
C ARG A 39 -0.42 9.24 11.35
N GLU A 40 -0.35 9.15 10.03
CA GLU A 40 -0.82 10.24 9.15
C GLU A 40 -2.36 10.39 9.16
N ALA A 41 -3.09 9.31 9.45
CA ALA A 41 -4.54 9.34 9.68
C ALA A 41 -4.93 9.87 11.07
N GLY A 42 -3.97 10.19 11.96
CA GLY A 42 -4.23 10.62 13.34
C GLY A 42 -4.63 9.49 14.28
N LEU A 43 -4.32 8.24 13.94
CA LEU A 43 -4.56 7.05 14.73
C LEU A 43 -3.26 6.59 15.43
N GLU A 44 -3.39 5.97 16.60
CA GLU A 44 -2.25 5.43 17.34
C GLU A 44 -1.66 4.20 16.62
N PRO A 45 -0.36 4.20 16.27
CA PRO A 45 0.30 3.02 15.70
C PRO A 45 0.33 1.84 16.68
N LYS A 46 0.03 0.63 16.18
CA LYS A 46 0.06 -0.60 16.99
C LYS A 46 1.46 -1.16 17.24
N ALA A 47 2.43 -0.73 16.42
CA ALA A 47 3.82 -1.14 16.53
C ALA A 47 4.74 -0.02 16.06
N LYS A 48 6.02 -0.08 16.45
CA LYS A 48 7.04 0.86 15.97
C LYS A 48 7.28 0.63 14.47
N PRO A 49 7.34 1.70 13.64
CA PRO A 49 7.63 1.53 12.22
C PRO A 49 8.95 0.81 11.98
N TYR A 50 9.10 0.26 10.78
CA TYR A 50 10.41 -0.20 10.33
C TYR A 50 11.41 0.96 10.26
N GLY A 51 12.70 0.64 10.49
CA GLY A 51 13.78 1.61 10.37
C GLY A 51 14.12 1.91 8.90
N ASN A 52 15.36 2.35 8.65
CA ASN A 52 15.83 2.67 7.29
C ASN A 52 14.85 3.66 6.60
N TRP A 53 14.54 3.47 5.31
CA TRP A 53 13.72 4.38 4.53
C TRP A 53 12.29 4.56 5.07
N GLU A 54 11.75 3.55 5.78
CA GLU A 54 10.45 3.62 6.47
C GLU A 54 10.45 4.58 7.67
N SER A 55 11.62 5.00 8.15
CA SER A 55 11.78 6.01 9.21
C SER A 55 12.63 7.21 8.80
N SER A 56 13.09 7.30 7.55
CA SER A 56 13.96 8.38 7.06
C SER A 56 13.36 9.22 5.93
N GLY A 57 12.03 9.14 5.74
CA GLY A 57 11.27 10.03 4.84
C GLY A 57 10.41 9.32 3.80
N LEU A 58 10.60 8.02 3.56
CA LEU A 58 9.85 7.24 2.56
C LEU A 58 8.75 6.36 3.18
N ALA A 59 8.41 6.59 4.45
CA ALA A 59 7.46 5.80 5.22
C ALA A 59 6.15 5.50 4.46
N GLY A 60 5.72 4.23 4.48
CA GLY A 60 4.54 3.72 3.80
C GLY A 60 4.83 3.06 2.45
N HIS A 61 5.93 3.38 1.75
CA HIS A 61 6.17 2.84 0.41
C HIS A 61 6.26 1.30 0.39
N THR A 62 6.84 0.70 1.43
CA THR A 62 6.96 -0.76 1.56
C THR A 62 5.59 -1.39 1.79
N GLY A 63 4.72 -0.74 2.57
CA GLY A 63 3.35 -1.19 2.80
C GLY A 63 2.55 -1.31 1.50
N GLY A 64 2.69 -0.33 0.60
CA GLY A 64 2.10 -0.40 -0.74
C GLY A 64 2.63 -1.57 -1.57
N HIS A 65 3.95 -1.75 -1.65
CA HIS A 65 4.56 -2.89 -2.34
C HIS A 65 4.13 -4.24 -1.73
N TYR A 66 3.98 -4.30 -0.42
CA TYR A 66 3.58 -5.50 0.30
C TYR A 66 2.20 -5.99 -0.14
N LEU A 67 1.24 -5.08 -0.37
CA LEU A 67 -0.08 -5.43 -0.91
C LEU A 67 0.02 -6.10 -2.28
N SER A 68 0.81 -5.53 -3.21
CA SER A 68 1.04 -6.11 -4.54
C SER A 68 1.70 -7.48 -4.45
N ALA A 69 2.71 -7.62 -3.59
CA ALA A 69 3.44 -8.87 -3.39
C ALA A 69 2.53 -9.97 -2.84
N LEU A 70 1.73 -9.67 -1.81
CA LEU A 70 0.74 -10.61 -1.27
C LEU A 70 -0.28 -11.02 -2.34
N SER A 71 -0.82 -10.06 -3.09
CA SER A 71 -1.82 -10.31 -4.12
C SER A 71 -1.30 -11.22 -5.23
N THR A 72 -0.07 -10.97 -5.68
CA THR A 72 0.62 -11.75 -6.71
C THR A 72 0.91 -13.17 -6.22
N MET A 73 1.40 -13.32 -4.98
CA MET A 73 1.70 -14.63 -4.38
C MET A 73 0.45 -15.47 -4.14
N ILE A 74 -0.67 -14.83 -3.78
CA ILE A 74 -1.95 -15.51 -3.67
C ILE A 74 -2.40 -16.03 -5.03
N ALA A 75 -2.34 -15.19 -6.07
CA ALA A 75 -2.78 -15.59 -7.42
C ALA A 75 -1.87 -16.61 -8.10
N SER A 76 -0.58 -16.69 -7.73
CA SER A 76 0.33 -17.74 -8.20
C SER A 76 0.11 -19.09 -7.51
N GLY A 77 -0.80 -19.17 -6.54
CA GLY A 77 -1.05 -20.38 -5.76
C GLY A 77 -0.04 -20.62 -4.65
N ALA A 78 0.74 -19.61 -4.25
CA ALA A 78 1.72 -19.72 -3.18
C ALA A 78 1.14 -19.50 -1.77
N ASP A 79 -0.16 -19.18 -1.66
CA ASP A 79 -0.86 -19.22 -0.38
C ASP A 79 -1.21 -20.68 -0.04
N THR A 80 -0.79 -21.13 1.14
CA THR A 80 -1.04 -22.51 1.59
C THR A 80 -2.51 -22.69 1.94
N PRO A 81 -3.01 -23.94 2.15
CA PRO A 81 -4.37 -24.16 2.65
C PRO A 81 -4.68 -23.37 3.93
N ASP A 82 -3.66 -23.10 4.76
CA ASP A 82 -3.79 -22.25 5.94
C ASP A 82 -4.16 -20.80 5.61
N GLY A 83 -3.94 -20.29 4.39
CA GLY A 83 -4.44 -18.98 3.94
C GLY A 83 -3.80 -17.76 4.63
N GLU A 84 -2.54 -17.86 5.07
CA GLU A 84 -1.88 -16.80 5.83
C GLU A 84 -1.61 -15.54 5.00
N LEU A 85 -1.25 -15.67 3.72
CA LEU A 85 -1.01 -14.50 2.87
C LEU A 85 -2.31 -13.72 2.67
N ARG A 86 -3.42 -14.43 2.42
CA ARG A 86 -4.75 -13.82 2.30
C ARG A 86 -5.21 -13.17 3.60
N ARG A 87 -4.96 -13.79 4.76
CA ARG A 87 -5.24 -13.15 6.06
C ARG A 87 -4.50 -11.83 6.22
N ARG A 88 -3.20 -11.80 5.93
CA ARG A 88 -2.39 -10.57 6.02
C ARG A 88 -2.85 -9.51 5.02
N LEU A 89 -3.20 -9.90 3.79
CA LEU A 89 -3.74 -8.96 2.80
C LEU A 89 -5.04 -8.32 3.31
N ASN A 90 -5.98 -9.15 3.79
CA ASN A 90 -7.26 -8.66 4.31
C ASN A 90 -7.08 -7.79 5.56
N TYR A 91 -6.11 -8.11 6.42
CA TYR A 91 -5.75 -7.29 7.58
C TYR A 91 -5.23 -5.92 7.15
N MET A 92 -4.23 -5.88 6.26
CA MET A 92 -3.68 -4.63 5.72
C MET A 92 -4.78 -3.76 5.10
N ILE A 93 -5.62 -4.33 4.24
CA ILE A 93 -6.73 -3.59 3.59
C ILE A 93 -7.73 -3.07 4.62
N SER A 94 -8.03 -3.83 5.67
CA SER A 94 -8.96 -3.38 6.72
C SER A 94 -8.39 -2.26 7.58
N GLU A 95 -7.08 -2.26 7.84
CA GLU A 95 -6.43 -1.17 8.56
C GLU A 95 -6.27 0.08 7.70
N LEU A 96 -6.02 -0.06 6.39
CA LEU A 96 -6.02 1.06 5.45
C LEU A 96 -7.42 1.69 5.30
N ASP A 97 -8.48 0.89 5.27
CA ASP A 97 -9.87 1.37 5.33
C ASP A 97 -10.14 2.16 6.61
N ARG A 98 -9.65 1.69 7.77
CA ARG A 98 -9.73 2.44 9.03
C ARG A 98 -8.98 3.78 8.95
N CYS A 99 -7.78 3.80 8.35
CA CYS A 99 -7.01 5.02 8.14
C CYS A 99 -7.76 6.01 7.24
N GLN A 100 -8.26 5.55 6.09
CA GLN A 100 -8.97 6.40 5.13
C GLN A 100 -10.25 7.00 5.73
N LYS A 101 -11.00 6.20 6.51
CA LYS A 101 -12.18 6.67 7.26
C LYS A 101 -11.83 7.73 8.30
N ALA A 102 -10.72 7.57 9.01
CA ALA A 102 -10.24 8.55 9.99
C ALA A 102 -9.74 9.85 9.32
N SER A 103 -9.12 9.75 8.13
CA SER A 103 -8.74 10.92 7.34
C SER A 103 -9.95 11.75 6.92
N GLY A 104 -11.03 11.09 6.48
CA GLY A 104 -12.33 11.71 6.16
C GLY A 104 -12.40 12.42 4.80
N ASP A 105 -11.34 12.34 3.99
CA ASP A 105 -11.19 13.06 2.73
C ASP A 105 -10.81 12.15 1.54
N GLY A 106 -10.76 10.83 1.76
CA GLY A 106 -10.37 9.84 0.75
C GLY A 106 -8.86 9.54 0.72
N TYR A 107 -8.03 10.28 1.46
CA TYR A 107 -6.59 10.06 1.52
C TYR A 107 -6.22 8.86 2.40
N VAL A 108 -5.30 8.04 1.91
CA VAL A 108 -4.53 7.10 2.73
C VAL A 108 -3.08 7.02 2.23
N GLY A 109 -2.13 7.32 3.12
CA GLY A 109 -0.70 7.30 2.80
C GLY A 109 0.17 7.45 4.05
N GLY A 110 1.45 7.09 3.95
CA GLY A 110 2.39 7.09 5.07
C GLY A 110 3.43 8.22 5.06
N VAL A 111 3.40 9.11 4.05
CA VAL A 111 4.38 10.20 3.88
C VAL A 111 4.38 11.10 5.12
N PRO A 112 5.52 11.32 5.80
CA PRO A 112 5.56 12.13 7.02
C PRO A 112 5.07 13.57 6.81
N GLY A 113 4.03 13.98 7.55
CA GLY A 113 3.44 15.31 7.45
C GLY A 113 2.64 15.50 6.15
N SER A 114 2.00 14.42 5.68
CA SER A 114 1.26 14.39 4.42
C SER A 114 0.08 15.36 4.38
N ARG A 115 -0.62 15.57 5.50
CA ARG A 115 -1.78 16.49 5.53
C ARG A 115 -1.37 17.91 5.16
N GLU A 116 -0.28 18.41 5.72
CA GLU A 116 0.22 19.75 5.39
C GLU A 116 0.81 19.80 3.98
N LEU A 117 1.54 18.76 3.56
CA LEU A 117 2.03 18.66 2.19
C LEU A 117 0.91 18.81 1.16
N TRP A 118 -0.15 18.01 1.28
CA TRP A 118 -1.22 17.98 0.28
C TRP A 118 -2.11 19.21 0.33
N LYS A 119 -2.23 19.88 1.50
CA LYS A 119 -2.85 21.20 1.58
C LYS A 119 -2.05 22.26 0.80
N SER A 120 -0.72 22.29 0.93
CA SER A 120 0.13 23.19 0.16
C SER A 120 -0.02 22.97 -1.34
N VAL A 121 0.04 21.71 -1.78
CA VAL A 121 -0.16 21.36 -3.19
C VAL A 121 -1.53 21.83 -3.69
N ALA A 122 -2.61 21.56 -2.94
CA ALA A 122 -3.96 22.00 -3.32
C ALA A 122 -4.12 23.53 -3.33
N ALA A 123 -3.28 24.27 -2.60
CA ALA A 123 -3.25 25.73 -2.60
C ALA A 123 -2.40 26.32 -3.76
N GLY A 124 -1.83 25.48 -4.62
CA GLY A 124 -0.99 25.91 -5.75
C GLY A 124 0.51 25.91 -5.45
N ASP A 125 0.92 25.64 -4.21
CA ASP A 125 2.35 25.47 -3.85
C ASP A 125 2.80 24.05 -4.19
N VAL A 126 2.96 23.79 -5.50
CA VAL A 126 3.39 22.49 -6.02
C VAL A 126 4.84 22.17 -5.65
N GLU A 127 5.68 23.17 -5.37
CA GLU A 127 7.07 22.97 -4.98
C GLU A 127 7.21 22.36 -3.59
N ALA A 128 6.17 22.41 -2.76
CA ALA A 128 6.13 21.76 -1.44
C ALA A 128 6.52 20.27 -1.48
N VAL A 129 6.27 19.59 -2.61
CA VAL A 129 6.67 18.18 -2.81
C VAL A 129 8.18 17.97 -2.77
N ASN A 130 8.98 18.98 -3.10
CA ASN A 130 10.45 18.93 -3.08
C ASN A 130 11.01 18.90 -1.66
N HIS A 131 10.22 19.28 -0.66
CA HIS A 131 10.59 19.18 0.76
C HIS A 131 10.31 17.80 1.36
N LYS A 132 9.80 16.87 0.56
CA LYS A 132 9.49 15.50 0.97
C LYS A 132 10.18 14.52 0.04
N TRP A 133 10.55 13.35 0.56
CA TRP A 133 11.23 12.37 -0.26
C TRP A 133 10.24 11.67 -1.20
N VAL A 134 10.21 12.11 -2.46
CA VAL A 134 9.43 11.56 -3.58
C VAL A 134 7.98 11.15 -3.20
N PRO A 135 7.17 12.08 -2.66
CA PRO A 135 5.86 11.74 -2.06
C PRO A 135 4.87 11.10 -3.05
N TRP A 136 4.89 11.52 -4.32
CA TRP A 136 4.07 10.90 -5.37
C TRP A 136 4.49 9.46 -5.68
N TYR A 137 5.81 9.18 -5.71
CA TYR A 137 6.32 7.81 -5.87
C TYR A 137 5.86 6.91 -4.73
N ASN A 138 5.86 7.43 -3.49
CA ASN A 138 5.41 6.71 -2.30
C ASN A 138 3.92 6.38 -2.42
N LEU A 139 3.08 7.40 -2.67
CA LEU A 139 1.64 7.23 -2.80
C LEU A 139 1.26 6.28 -3.93
N HIS A 140 1.97 6.33 -5.07
CA HIS A 140 1.81 5.39 -6.18
C HIS A 140 1.89 3.92 -5.73
N LYS A 141 2.73 3.58 -4.74
CA LYS A 141 2.83 2.18 -4.25
C LYS A 141 1.55 1.75 -3.55
N THR A 142 0.91 2.65 -2.80
CA THR A 142 -0.39 2.37 -2.19
C THR A 142 -1.46 2.20 -3.28
N PHE A 143 -1.51 3.06 -4.29
CA PHE A 143 -2.45 2.91 -5.43
C PHE A 143 -2.27 1.58 -6.15
N ALA A 144 -1.03 1.24 -6.52
CA ALA A 144 -0.72 -0.03 -7.17
C ALA A 144 -1.07 -1.23 -6.30
N GLY A 145 -0.75 -1.17 -5.00
CA GLY A 145 -1.08 -2.21 -4.02
C GLY A 145 -2.58 -2.46 -3.87
N LEU A 146 -3.39 -1.40 -3.76
CA LEU A 146 -4.84 -1.48 -3.68
C LEU A 146 -5.45 -2.02 -4.99
N ARG A 147 -4.95 -1.54 -6.13
CA ARG A 147 -5.33 -2.04 -7.46
C ARG A 147 -5.07 -3.53 -7.57
N ASP A 148 -3.88 -3.99 -7.18
CA ASP A 148 -3.49 -5.40 -7.29
C ASP A 148 -4.31 -6.27 -6.31
N ALA A 149 -4.57 -5.78 -5.10
CA ALA A 149 -5.45 -6.45 -4.15
C ALA A 149 -6.86 -6.68 -4.72
N TYR A 150 -7.37 -5.73 -5.51
CA TYR A 150 -8.65 -5.90 -6.21
C TYR A 150 -8.53 -6.80 -7.45
N LEU A 151 -7.73 -6.39 -8.44
CA LEU A 151 -7.69 -7.03 -9.76
C LEU A 151 -7.12 -8.45 -9.73
N ILE A 152 -6.17 -8.72 -8.83
CA ILE A 152 -5.43 -9.98 -8.77
C ILE A 152 -5.99 -10.89 -7.66
N ALA A 153 -6.26 -10.32 -6.47
CA ALA A 153 -6.70 -11.11 -5.31
C ALA A 153 -8.22 -11.05 -5.02
N GLY A 154 -8.97 -10.25 -5.78
CA GLY A 154 -10.43 -10.16 -5.69
C GLY A 154 -10.97 -9.36 -4.50
N ASN A 155 -10.14 -8.55 -3.85
CA ASN A 155 -10.55 -7.78 -2.66
C ASN A 155 -11.35 -6.53 -3.07
N THR A 156 -12.67 -6.58 -2.93
CA THR A 156 -13.56 -5.46 -3.30
C THR A 156 -13.43 -4.24 -2.40
N LYS A 157 -13.10 -4.42 -1.11
CA LYS A 157 -12.81 -3.30 -0.21
C LYS A 157 -11.60 -2.49 -0.69
N ALA A 158 -10.58 -3.16 -1.23
CA ALA A 158 -9.41 -2.47 -1.80
C ALA A 158 -9.79 -1.59 -3.00
N ARG A 159 -10.74 -2.02 -3.84
CA ARG A 159 -11.31 -1.20 -4.93
C ARG A 159 -11.96 0.07 -4.39
N ASP A 160 -12.78 -0.06 -3.35
CA ASP A 160 -13.53 1.07 -2.80
C ASP A 160 -12.59 2.10 -2.15
N ILE A 161 -11.50 1.65 -1.52
CA ILE A 161 -10.43 2.53 -1.04
C ILE A 161 -9.73 3.22 -2.20
N LEU A 162 -9.38 2.48 -3.25
CA LEU A 162 -8.67 3.00 -4.42
C LEU A 162 -9.46 4.08 -5.15
N ILE A 163 -10.77 3.89 -5.33
CA ILE A 163 -11.65 4.88 -5.97
C ILE A 163 -11.64 6.17 -5.16
N GLN A 164 -11.83 6.10 -3.85
CA GLN A 164 -11.77 7.27 -2.98
C GLN A 164 -10.39 7.96 -2.98
N CYS A 165 -9.29 7.21 -3.14
CA CYS A 165 -7.98 7.81 -3.35
C CYS A 165 -7.89 8.55 -4.69
N GLY A 166 -8.51 8.01 -5.74
CA GLY A 166 -8.62 8.66 -7.05
C GLY A 166 -9.39 9.98 -6.96
N ASP A 167 -10.58 9.95 -6.34
CA ASP A 167 -11.42 11.14 -6.13
C ASP A 167 -10.69 12.19 -5.27
N TRP A 168 -9.97 11.75 -4.23
CA TRP A 168 -9.11 12.62 -3.44
C TRP A 168 -8.01 13.26 -4.30
N CYS A 169 -7.35 12.47 -5.15
CA CYS A 169 -6.28 12.95 -6.02
C CYS A 169 -6.78 14.01 -7.00
N GLU A 170 -7.92 13.74 -7.66
CA GLU A 170 -8.59 14.71 -8.53
C GLU A 170 -8.88 16.02 -7.79
N LYS A 171 -9.43 15.93 -6.58
CA LYS A 171 -9.74 17.10 -5.76
C LYS A 171 -8.49 17.94 -5.46
N ILE A 172 -7.39 17.33 -5.03
CA ILE A 172 -6.17 18.06 -4.67
C ILE A 172 -5.47 18.69 -5.88
N THR A 173 -5.69 18.19 -7.10
CA THR A 173 -5.08 18.75 -8.32
C THR A 173 -6.03 19.61 -9.14
N SER A 174 -7.34 19.63 -8.84
CA SER A 174 -8.37 20.30 -9.65
C SER A 174 -8.16 21.81 -9.88
N GLY A 175 -7.43 22.48 -9.00
CA GLY A 175 -7.13 23.91 -9.11
C GLY A 175 -5.77 24.25 -9.76
N LEU A 176 -5.01 23.24 -10.19
CA LEU A 176 -3.69 23.41 -10.79
C LEU A 176 -3.80 23.54 -12.31
N SER A 177 -2.96 24.39 -12.91
CA SER A 177 -2.80 24.43 -14.37
C SER A 177 -1.81 23.35 -14.84
N ASP A 178 -1.98 22.89 -16.08
CA ASP A 178 -0.98 22.11 -16.82
C ASP A 178 0.34 22.89 -17.01
#